data_AF-A0A1F8P0P4-F1
#
_entry.id   AF-A0A1F8P0P4-F1
#
_cell.length_a   1.000
_cell.length_b   1.000
_cell.length_c   1.000
_cell.angle_alpha   90.00
_cell.angle_beta   90.00
_cell.angle_gamma   90.00
#
_symmetry.space_group_name_H-M   'P 1'
#
loop_
_entity.id
_entity.type
_entity.pdbx_description
1 polymer ?
#
loop_
_entity_poly.entity_id
_entity_poly.type
_entity_poly.pdbx_seq_one_letter_code
_entity_poly.pdbx_strand_id
1 'polypeptide(L)'
;MQTEGHRFQELDQYMESDRYTHREKLALRYCDALINNPYTADEGMWEELLQEFTQAEMVELGHYIVLRIAGQRWIMSVRAQHGELAEFLEQKAKSASAAS
;
A
#
# COMPACT_ATOMS: atom_id res chain seq x y z
N MET A 1 -3.88 -14.96 -5.33
CA MET A 1 -2.74 -15.09 -4.41
C MET A 1 -3.15 -16.06 -3.32
N GLN A 2 -2.52 -17.23 -3.22
CA GLN A 2 -2.81 -18.16 -2.12
C GLN A 2 -2.11 -17.61 -0.86
N THR A 3 -2.89 -17.15 0.12
CA THR A 3 -2.40 -16.58 1.39
C THR A 3 -2.49 -17.57 2.56
N GLU A 4 -2.82 -18.83 2.31
CA GLU A 4 -2.94 -19.86 3.36
C GLU A 4 -1.66 -19.98 4.19
N GLY A 5 -1.77 -19.74 5.49
CA GLY A 5 -0.66 -19.78 6.44
C GLY A 5 0.22 -18.52 6.46
N HIS A 6 -0.02 -17.54 5.59
CA HIS A 6 0.76 -16.30 5.56
C HIS A 6 0.24 -15.28 6.59
N ARG A 7 1.14 -14.46 7.17
CA ARG A 7 0.75 -13.40 8.13
C ARG A 7 -0.33 -12.45 7.62
N PHE A 8 -0.46 -12.32 6.30
CA PHE A 8 -1.45 -11.48 5.64
C PHE A 8 -2.91 -11.87 5.93
N GLN A 9 -3.16 -13.09 6.40
CA GLN A 9 -4.50 -13.50 6.83
C GLN A 9 -4.95 -12.79 8.10
N GLU A 10 -4.01 -12.31 8.91
CA GLU A 10 -4.28 -11.62 10.18
C GLU A 10 -4.14 -10.11 10.04
N LEU A 11 -4.03 -9.58 8.81
CA LEU A 11 -3.94 -8.13 8.59
C LEU A 11 -5.14 -7.39 9.16
N ASP A 12 -6.36 -7.91 9.04
CA ASP A 12 -7.54 -7.21 9.56
C ASP A 12 -7.52 -7.06 11.10
N GLN A 13 -6.69 -7.86 11.79
CA GLN A 13 -6.54 -7.88 13.26
C GLN A 13 -5.05 -7.77 13.66
N TYR A 14 -4.25 -7.02 12.89
CA TYR A 14 -2.79 -6.98 13.08
C TYR A 14 -2.37 -6.52 14.48
N MET A 15 -3.19 -5.73 15.18
CA MET A 15 -2.90 -5.27 16.55
C MET A 15 -2.87 -6.42 17.56
N GLU A 16 -3.73 -7.42 17.38
CA GLU A 16 -3.88 -8.58 18.26
C GLU A 16 -2.98 -9.75 17.83
N SER A 17 -2.56 -9.76 16.57
CA SER A 17 -1.72 -10.82 16.00
C SER A 17 -0.31 -10.85 16.59
N ASP A 18 0.16 -12.04 16.94
CA ASP A 18 1.55 -12.30 17.35
C ASP A 18 2.53 -12.38 16.16
N ARG A 19 2.03 -12.31 14.93
CA ARG A 19 2.84 -12.38 13.69
C ARG A 19 3.43 -11.04 13.27
N TYR A 20 3.10 -9.97 13.97
CA TYR A 20 3.60 -8.62 13.74
C TYR A 20 4.36 -8.12 14.95
N THR A 21 5.52 -7.53 14.70
CA THR A 21 6.31 -6.85 15.73
C THR A 21 5.61 -5.57 16.18
N HIS A 22 5.99 -5.03 17.34
CA HIS A 22 5.46 -3.75 17.83
C HIS A 22 5.64 -2.62 16.79
N ARG A 23 6.86 -2.51 16.25
CA ARG A 23 7.20 -1.54 15.20
C ARG A 23 6.35 -1.68 13.94
N GLU A 24 6.07 -2.90 13.49
CA GLU A 24 5.17 -3.14 12.35
C GLU A 24 3.72 -2.76 12.66
N LYS A 25 3.22 -3.06 13.86
CA LYS A 25 1.86 -2.67 14.29
C LYS A 25 1.70 -1.15 14.28
N LEU A 26 2.69 -0.40 14.76
CA LEU A 26 2.65 1.07 14.69
C LEU A 26 2.64 1.59 13.25
N ALA A 27 3.46 1.02 12.36
CA ALA A 27 3.46 1.38 10.95
C ALA A 27 2.13 1.08 10.25
N LEU A 28 1.51 -0.07 10.55
CA LEU A 28 0.18 -0.42 10.03
C LEU A 28 -0.91 0.51 10.56
N ARG A 29 -0.88 0.85 11.85
CA ARG A 29 -1.79 1.83 12.46
C ARG A 29 -1.67 3.22 11.82
N TYR A 30 -0.44 3.65 11.54
CA TYR A 30 -0.19 4.90 10.81
C TYR A 30 -0.72 4.85 9.37
N CYS A 31 -0.56 3.71 8.69
CA CYS A 31 -1.12 3.48 7.36
C CYS A 31 -2.65 3.58 7.36
N ASP A 32 -3.33 2.95 8.33
CA ASP A 32 -4.78 3.01 8.47
C ASP A 32 -5.29 4.43 8.72
N ALA A 33 -4.58 5.21 9.55
CA ALA A 33 -4.89 6.62 9.77
C ALA A 33 -4.83 7.40 8.45
N LEU A 34 -3.76 7.25 7.67
CA LEU A 34 -3.59 7.92 6.37
C LEU A 34 -4.66 7.51 5.34
N ILE A 35 -5.09 6.25 5.32
CA ILE A 35 -6.09 5.74 4.37
C ILE A 35 -7.51 6.23 4.71
N ASN A 36 -7.87 6.20 5.99
CA ASN A 36 -9.25 6.38 6.44
C ASN A 36 -9.55 7.81 6.92
N ASN A 37 -8.75 8.33 7.84
CA ASN A 37 -8.90 9.68 8.38
C ASN A 37 -7.56 10.20 8.93
N PRO A 38 -6.84 11.06 8.20
CA PRO A 38 -5.50 11.49 8.59
C PRO A 38 -5.47 12.28 9.91
N TYR A 39 -6.61 12.85 10.35
CA TYR A 39 -6.71 13.55 11.63
C TYR A 39 -6.68 12.61 12.85
N THR A 40 -6.75 11.29 12.63
CA THR A 40 -6.58 10.28 13.70
C THR A 40 -5.11 10.02 14.03
N ALA A 41 -4.17 10.47 13.20
CA ALA A 41 -2.76 10.52 13.54
C ALA A 41 -2.48 11.73 14.44
N ASP A 42 -2.93 11.64 15.68
CA ASP A 42 -2.78 12.66 16.71
C ASP A 42 -1.37 12.68 17.32
N GLU A 43 -1.13 13.63 18.23
CA GLU A 43 0.16 13.83 18.88
C GLU A 43 0.66 12.57 19.62
N GLY A 44 -0.23 11.83 20.28
CA GLY A 44 0.12 10.58 20.96
C GLY A 44 0.60 9.49 19.99
N MET A 45 -0.07 9.35 18.84
CA MET A 45 0.40 8.44 17.79
C MET A 45 1.79 8.85 17.27
N TRP A 46 2.03 10.16 17.06
CA TRP A 46 3.31 10.66 16.59
C TRP A 46 4.44 10.42 17.60
N GLU A 47 4.18 10.58 18.89
CA GLU A 47 5.13 10.28 19.95
C GLU A 47 5.52 8.80 19.96
N GLU A 48 4.54 7.88 19.88
CA GLU A 48 4.80 6.44 19.79
C GLU A 48 5.61 6.07 18.54
N LEU A 49 5.28 6.66 17.39
CA LEU A 49 6.01 6.43 16.14
C LEU A 49 7.47 6.88 16.24
N LEU A 50 7.72 8.06 16.83
CA LEU A 50 9.08 8.61 16.96
C LEU A 50 9.93 7.90 18.03
N GLN A 51 9.34 7.04 18.86
CA GLN A 51 10.09 6.13 19.74
C GLN A 51 10.67 4.93 18.98
N GLU A 52 9.99 4.47 17.92
CA GLU A 52 10.37 3.28 17.16
C GLU A 52 11.04 3.59 15.81
N PHE A 53 10.79 4.79 15.27
CA PHE A 53 11.29 5.24 13.98
C PHE A 53 12.06 6.55 14.11
N THR A 54 13.18 6.65 13.40
CA THR A 54 13.86 7.92 13.20
C THR A 54 13.03 8.85 12.31
N GLN A 55 13.33 10.15 12.36
CA GLN A 55 12.69 11.15 11.51
C GLN A 55 12.82 10.81 10.01
N ALA A 56 13.99 10.31 9.58
CA ALA A 56 14.20 9.91 8.18
C ALA A 56 13.31 8.72 7.79
N GLU A 57 13.25 7.69 8.63
CA GLU A 57 12.39 6.53 8.39
C GLU A 57 10.90 6.90 8.39
N MET A 58 10.48 7.87 9.22
CA MET A 58 9.10 8.37 9.20
C MET A 58 8.75 9.09 7.90
N VAL A 59 9.67 9.90 7.36
CA VAL A 59 9.50 10.55 6.06
C VAL A 59 9.38 9.50 4.95
N GLU A 60 10.25 8.50 4.95
CA GLU A 60 10.21 7.41 3.97
C GLU A 60 8.92 6.59 4.08
N LEU A 61 8.50 6.24 5.30
CA LEU A 61 7.26 5.49 5.55
C LEU A 61 6.03 6.27 5.05
N GLY A 62 5.92 7.54 5.41
CA GLY A 62 4.83 8.41 4.96
C GLY A 62 4.82 8.57 3.43
N HIS A 63 5.99 8.80 2.82
CA HIS A 63 6.11 8.91 1.38
C HIS A 63 5.67 7.62 0.66
N TYR A 64 6.15 6.46 1.13
CA TYR A 64 5.81 5.17 0.57
C TYR A 64 4.30 4.93 0.64
N ILE A 65 3.68 5.12 1.81
CA ILE A 65 2.25 4.89 2.01
C ILE A 65 1.42 5.78 1.07
N VAL A 66 1.69 7.10 1.06
CA VAL A 66 0.94 8.06 0.25
C VAL A 66 1.07 7.75 -1.24
N LEU A 67 2.28 7.44 -1.71
CA LEU A 67 2.51 7.11 -3.12
C LEU A 67 1.70 5.88 -3.55
N ARG A 68 1.64 4.84 -2.71
CA ARG A 68 0.87 3.62 -3.00
C ARG A 68 -0.62 3.87 -3.01
N ILE A 69 -1.15 4.61 -2.04
CA ILE A 69 -2.58 4.95 -1.97
C ILE A 69 -2.99 5.78 -3.17
N ALA A 70 -2.23 6.83 -3.50
CA ALA A 70 -2.51 7.69 -4.64
C ALA A 70 -2.47 6.91 -5.96
N GLY A 71 -1.45 6.05 -6.14
CA GLY A 71 -1.34 5.18 -7.31
C GLY A 71 -2.54 4.22 -7.44
N GLN A 72 -2.96 3.59 -6.33
CA GLN A 72 -4.11 2.70 -6.33
C GLN A 72 -5.42 3.45 -6.67
N ARG A 73 -5.63 4.63 -6.08
CA ARG A 73 -6.81 5.47 -6.37
C ARG A 73 -6.85 5.93 -7.82
N TRP A 74 -5.68 6.24 -8.40
CA TRP A 74 -5.58 6.59 -9.81
C TRP A 74 -5.93 5.39 -10.72
N ILE A 75 -5.42 4.19 -10.44
CA ILE A 75 -5.80 2.98 -11.19
C ILE A 75 -7.32 2.74 -11.14
N MET A 76 -7.93 2.93 -9.97
CA MET A 76 -9.39 2.82 -9.81
C MET A 76 -10.17 3.86 -10.62
N SER A 77 -9.66 5.10 -10.71
CA SER A 77 -10.36 6.18 -11.44
C SER A 77 -10.38 5.94 -12.95
N VAL A 78 -9.33 5.31 -13.49
CA VAL A 78 -9.26 4.94 -14.92
C VAL A 78 -9.88 3.56 -15.21
N ARG A 79 -10.33 2.84 -14.18
CA ARG A 79 -10.95 1.50 -14.28
C ARG A 79 -10.08 0.46 -15.00
N ALA A 80 -8.76 0.63 -14.95
CA ALA A 80 -7.82 -0.26 -15.63
C ALA A 80 -7.88 -1.66 -15.01
N GLN A 81 -7.91 -2.69 -15.86
CA GLN A 81 -7.86 -4.08 -15.43
C GLN A 81 -6.45 -4.65 -15.49
N HIS A 82 -6.19 -5.66 -14.66
CA HIS A 82 -4.91 -6.35 -14.69
C HIS A 82 -4.70 -7.04 -16.05
N GLY A 83 -3.57 -6.78 -16.71
CA GLY A 83 -3.24 -7.36 -18.02
C GLY A 83 -3.72 -6.58 -19.24
N GLU A 84 -4.67 -5.66 -19.10
CA GLU A 84 -5.29 -4.93 -20.22
C GLU A 84 -4.26 -4.15 -21.07
N LEU A 85 -3.27 -3.53 -20.42
CA LEU A 85 -2.20 -2.84 -21.13
C LEU A 85 -1.33 -3.79 -21.95
N ALA A 86 -1.02 -4.98 -21.42
CA ALA A 86 -0.21 -5.96 -22.13
C ALA A 86 -0.95 -6.47 -23.38
N GLU A 87 -2.24 -6.80 -23.23
CA GLU A 87 -3.10 -7.20 -24.36
C GLU A 87 -3.18 -6.09 -25.42
N PHE A 88 -3.36 -4.83 -25.01
CA PHE A 88 -3.37 -3.69 -25.92
C PHE A 88 -2.05 -3.56 -26.71
N LEU A 89 -0.90 -3.68 -26.03
CA LEU A 89 0.40 -3.59 -26.66
C LEU A 89 0.65 -4.75 -27.64
N GLU A 90 0.23 -5.97 -27.30
CA GLU A 90 0.30 -7.12 -28.20
C GLU A 90 -0.57 -6.93 -29.45
N GLN A 91 -1.80 -6.44 -29.30
CA GLN A 91 -2.68 -6.14 -30.44
C GLN A 91 -2.08 -5.06 -31.34
N LYS A 92 -1.52 -4.01 -30.74
CA LYS A 92 -0.85 -2.93 -31.48
C LYS A 92 0.39 -3.43 -32.23
N ALA A 93 1.16 -4.35 -31.66
CA ALA A 93 2.30 -4.96 -32.34
C ALA A 93 1.86 -5.82 -33.54
N LYS A 94 0.79 -6.62 -33.38
CA LYS A 94 0.22 -7.45 -34.46
C LYS A 94 -0.31 -6.60 -35.61
N SER A 95 -1.00 -5.49 -35.33
CA SER A 95 -1.52 -4.61 -36.38
C SER A 95 -0.42 -3.87 -37.14
N ALA A 96 0.66 -3.47 -36.47
CA ALA A 96 1.83 -2.89 -37.12
C ALA A 96 2.54 -3.86 -38.07
N SER A 97 2.65 -5.14 -37.70
CA SER A 97 3.24 -6.19 -38.55
C SER A 97 2.34 -6.61 -39.72
N ALA A 98 1.02 -6.44 -39.62
CA ALA A 98 0.09 -6.78 -40.71
C ALA A 98 -0.05 -5.67 -41.76
N ALA A 99 0.39 -4.44 -41.43
CA ALA A 99 0.36 -3.28 -42.31
C ALA A 99 1.68 -3.08 -43.11
N SER A 100 2.68 -3.93 -42.88
CA SER A 100 3.98 -3.98 -43.56
C SER A 100 4.08 -5.21 -44.45
#